data_AF-A0A4U5JXK9-F1
#
_entry.id   AF-A0A4U5JXK9-F1
#
_cell.length_a   1.000
_cell.length_b   1.000
_cell.length_c   1.000
_cell.angle_alpha   90.00
_cell.angle_beta   90.00
_cell.angle_gamma   90.00
#
_symmetry.space_group_name_H-M   'P 1'
#
loop_
_entity.id
_entity.type
_entity.pdbx_description
1 polymer ?
#
loop_
_entity_poly.entity_id
_entity_poly.type
_entity_poly.pdbx_seq_one_letter_code
_entity_poly.pdbx_strand_id
1 'polypeptide(L)'
;MTSPSPSFAETLLAELAREPDGVSLPRLCKRLGVRMSVLMRELAWLGEDAIGGEAGPGWIRVEKRGELDVAVLTERGRGRITRESR
;
A
#
# COMPACT_ATOMS: atom_id res chain seq x y z
N MET A 1 8.69 -6.86 27.41
CA MET A 1 9.19 -5.80 26.51
C MET A 1 8.46 -5.98 25.19
N THR A 2 7.34 -5.27 24.99
CA THR A 2 6.52 -5.39 23.78
C THR A 2 7.18 -4.53 22.70
N SER A 3 7.63 -5.14 21.60
CA SER A 3 8.10 -4.36 20.45
C SER A 3 6.96 -3.46 19.95
N PRO A 4 7.24 -2.25 19.46
CA PRO A 4 6.19 -1.42 18.88
C PRO A 4 5.51 -2.18 17.73
N SER A 5 4.18 -2.21 17.72
CA SER A 5 3.43 -2.76 16.60
C SER A 5 3.68 -1.92 15.35
N PRO A 6 3.80 -2.54 14.16
CA PRO A 6 4.02 -1.80 12.92
C PRO A 6 2.84 -0.87 12.63
N SER A 7 3.12 0.24 11.97
CA SER A 7 2.07 1.13 11.48
C SER A 7 1.21 0.44 10.41
N PHE A 8 0.00 0.96 10.16
CA PHE A 8 -0.84 0.42 9.10
C PHE A 8 -0.16 0.52 7.72
N ALA A 9 0.55 1.64 7.47
CA ALA A 9 1.31 1.84 6.24
C ALA A 9 2.41 0.77 6.07
N GLU A 10 3.19 0.49 7.12
CA GLU A 10 4.20 -0.58 7.10
C GLU A 10 3.58 -1.95 6.82
N THR A 11 2.45 -2.26 7.46
CA THR A 11 1.74 -3.53 7.27
C THR A 11 1.24 -3.66 5.83
N LEU A 12 0.66 -2.60 5.27
CA LEU A 12 0.21 -2.53 3.89
C LEU A 12 1.35 -2.73 2.89
N LEU A 13 2.47 -2.02 3.07
CA LEU A 13 3.65 -2.15 2.21
C LEU A 13 4.25 -3.56 2.28
N ALA A 14 4.32 -4.15 3.47
CA ALA A 14 4.81 -5.52 3.65
C ALA A 14 3.89 -6.57 2.99
N GLU A 15 2.57 -6.41 3.08
CA GLU A 15 1.63 -7.29 2.39
C GLU A 15 1.76 -7.20 0.86
N LEU A 16 1.94 -6.00 0.31
CA LEU A 16 2.14 -5.83 -1.13
C LEU A 16 3.52 -6.33 -1.60
N ALA A 17 4.55 -6.24 -0.75
CA ALA A 17 5.88 -6.78 -1.07
C ALA A 17 5.89 -8.31 -1.24
N ARG A 18 4.95 -9.01 -0.60
CA ARG A 18 4.78 -10.48 -0.73
C ARG A 18 4.12 -10.88 -2.05
N GLU A 19 3.54 -9.93 -2.79
CA GLU A 19 2.76 -10.20 -4.00
C GLU A 19 3.22 -9.23 -5.11
N PRO A 20 4.32 -9.54 -5.82
CA PRO A 20 4.93 -8.63 -6.80
C PRO A 20 3.99 -8.23 -7.94
N ASP A 21 3.02 -9.09 -8.26
CA ASP A 21 2.00 -8.86 -9.30
C ASP A 21 0.85 -7.96 -8.82
N GLY A 22 0.80 -7.63 -7.53
CA GLY A 22 -0.24 -6.82 -6.91
C GLY A 22 -1.41 -7.61 -6.33
N VAL A 23 -2.24 -6.93 -5.54
CA VAL A 23 -3.38 -7.51 -4.82
C VAL A 23 -4.64 -6.69 -5.09
N SER A 24 -5.75 -7.35 -5.42
CA SER A 24 -7.03 -6.65 -5.58
C SER A 24 -7.48 -5.99 -4.29
N LEU A 25 -8.07 -4.79 -4.36
CA LEU A 25 -8.46 -4.01 -3.18
C LEU A 25 -9.37 -4.79 -2.21
N PRO A 26 -10.38 -5.57 -2.67
CA PRO A 26 -11.20 -6.38 -1.76
C PRO A 26 -10.39 -7.46 -1.03
N ARG A 27 -9.45 -8.11 -1.71
CA ARG A 27 -8.57 -9.13 -1.12
C ARG A 27 -7.61 -8.50 -0.11
N LEU A 28 -7.12 -7.30 -0.41
CA LEU A 28 -6.23 -6.55 0.48
C LEU A 28 -6.95 -6.11 1.76
N CYS A 29 -8.18 -5.59 1.65
CA CYS A 29 -9.04 -5.31 2.82
C CYS A 29 -9.22 -6.55 3.70
N LYS A 30 -9.51 -7.71 3.08
CA LYS A 30 -9.69 -8.98 3.80
C LYS A 30 -8.41 -9.42 4.53
N ARG A 31 -7.24 -9.29 3.89
CA ARG A 31 -5.95 -9.67 4.48
C ARG A 31 -5.56 -8.77 5.66
N LEU A 32 -5.77 -7.46 5.50
CA LEU A 32 -5.41 -6.46 6.50
C LEU A 32 -6.47 -6.30 7.61
N GLY A 33 -7.64 -6.92 7.46
CA GLY A 33 -8.74 -6.82 8.43
C GLY A 33 -9.35 -5.42 8.51
N VAL A 34 -9.33 -4.64 7.42
CA VAL A 34 -9.81 -3.25 7.39
C VAL A 34 -10.99 -3.04 6.44
N ARG A 35 -11.71 -1.94 6.66
CA ARG A 35 -12.78 -1.47 5.75
C ARG A 35 -12.17 -0.85 4.49
N MET A 36 -12.90 -0.93 3.37
CA MET A 36 -12.50 -0.32 2.09
C MET A 36 -12.17 1.18 2.21
N SER A 37 -12.98 1.95 2.95
CA SER A 37 -12.73 3.38 3.14
C SER A 37 -11.41 3.69 3.85
N VAL A 38 -11.00 2.84 4.80
CA VAL A 38 -9.71 2.97 5.49
C VAL A 38 -8.57 2.67 4.51
N LEU A 39 -8.69 1.58 3.75
CA LEU A 39 -7.70 1.25 2.72
C LEU A 39 -7.56 2.37 1.68
N MET A 40 -8.68 2.86 1.14
CA MET A 40 -8.68 3.93 0.13
C MET A 40 -8.06 5.22 0.65
N ARG A 41 -8.33 5.60 1.91
CA ARG A 41 -7.72 6.78 2.52
C ARG A 41 -6.20 6.65 2.58
N GLU A 42 -5.71 5.48 2.95
CA GLU A 42 -4.27 5.22 3.05
C GLU A 42 -3.61 5.11 1.67
N LEU A 43 -4.27 4.46 0.71
CA LEU A 43 -3.81 4.43 -0.68
C LEU A 43 -3.73 5.83 -1.29
N ALA A 44 -4.64 6.73 -0.93
CA ALA A 44 -4.58 8.11 -1.37
C ALA A 44 -3.31 8.82 -0.86
N TRP A 45 -2.92 8.60 0.41
CA TRP A 45 -1.71 9.21 0.98
C TRP A 45 -0.40 8.56 0.53
N LEU A 46 -0.40 7.26 0.22
CA LEU A 46 0.80 6.50 -0.17
C LEU A 46 0.96 6.36 -1.70
N GLY A 47 -0.08 6.74 -2.43
CA GLY A 47 -0.22 6.59 -3.86
C GLY A 47 0.70 7.51 -4.67
N GLU A 48 0.64 7.35 -6.00
CA GLU A 48 1.25 8.27 -6.96
C GLU A 48 0.38 9.50 -7.25
N ASP A 49 -0.92 9.42 -6.95
CA ASP A 49 -1.87 10.51 -7.21
C ASP A 49 -1.57 11.72 -6.31
N ALA A 50 -1.65 12.91 -6.89
CA ALA A 50 -1.46 14.15 -6.15
C ALA A 50 -2.71 14.52 -5.35
N ILE A 51 -2.55 14.77 -4.06
CA ILE A 51 -3.60 15.31 -3.19
C ILE A 51 -3.24 16.75 -2.85
N GLY A 52 -4.11 17.70 -3.21
CA GLY A 52 -3.88 19.12 -2.91
C GLY A 52 -2.69 19.75 -3.66
N GLY A 53 -2.24 19.14 -4.75
CA GLY A 53 -1.12 19.63 -5.59
C GLY A 53 0.25 19.04 -5.23
N GLU A 54 0.36 18.29 -4.14
CA GLU A 54 1.56 17.51 -3.82
C GLU A 54 1.36 16.06 -4.24
N ALA A 55 2.29 15.55 -5.05
CA ALA A 55 2.34 14.13 -5.37
C ALA A 55 2.60 13.37 -4.07
N GLY A 56 1.79 12.33 -3.80
CA GLY A 56 2.11 11.36 -2.78
C GLY A 56 3.49 10.75 -3.00
N PRO A 57 4.02 9.99 -2.03
CA PRO A 57 5.36 9.44 -2.12
C PRO A 57 5.53 8.40 -3.25
N GLY A 58 4.41 8.00 -3.89
CA GLY A 58 4.41 7.11 -5.05
C GLY A 58 4.90 5.71 -4.72
N TRP A 59 4.61 5.23 -3.50
CA TRP A 59 5.02 3.90 -3.05
C TRP A 59 4.07 2.80 -3.54
N ILE A 60 2.81 3.16 -3.79
CA ILE A 60 1.78 2.23 -4.26
C ILE A 60 1.12 2.83 -5.50
N ARG A 61 0.84 1.98 -6.48
CA ARG A 61 0.00 2.30 -7.64
C ARG A 61 -1.26 1.47 -7.59
N VAL A 62 -2.40 2.06 -7.94
CA VAL A 62 -3.65 1.32 -8.15
C VAL A 62 -3.91 1.23 -9.64
N GLU A 63 -4.03 0.00 -10.15
CA GLU A 63 -4.25 -0.28 -11.56
C GLU A 63 -5.60 -0.97 -11.75
N LYS A 64 -6.37 -0.56 -12.74
CA LYS A 64 -7.60 -1.27 -13.10
C LYS A 64 -7.26 -2.51 -13.94
N ARG A 65 -7.61 -3.70 -13.44
CA ARG A 65 -7.41 -4.99 -14.13
C ARG A 65 -8.76 -5.69 -14.30
N GLY A 66 -9.38 -5.44 -15.45
CA GLY A 66 -10.75 -5.86 -15.74
C GLY A 66 -11.74 -5.11 -14.83
N GLU A 67 -12.52 -5.87 -14.06
CA GLU A 67 -13.53 -5.32 -13.16
C GLU A 67 -12.99 -4.91 -11.78
N LEU A 68 -11.71 -5.21 -11.49
CA LEU A 68 -11.13 -5.00 -10.17
C LEU A 68 -9.95 -4.02 -10.22
N ASP A 69 -9.89 -3.16 -9.21
CA ASP A 69 -8.69 -2.38 -8.92
C ASP A 69 -7.68 -3.23 -8.14
N VAL A 70 -6.42 -3.12 -8.53
CA VAL A 70 -5.29 -3.88 -8.00
C VAL A 70 -4.23 -2.91 -7.50
N ALA A 71 -3.90 -2.98 -6.21
CA ALA A 71 -2.78 -2.24 -5.64
C ALA A 71 -1.47 -2.99 -5.91
N VAL A 72 -0.47 -2.27 -6.42
CA VAL A 72 0.86 -2.78 -6.76
C VAL A 72 1.91 -1.94 -6.04
N LEU A 73 2.90 -2.61 -5.45
CA LEU A 73 4.04 -1.93 -4.85
C LEU A 73 5.00 -1.44 -5.95
N THR A 74 5.25 -0.13 -5.99
CA THR A 74 6.18 0.48 -6.96
C THR A 74 7.64 0.21 -6.57
N GLU A 75 8.57 0.52 -7.48
CA GLU A 75 10.01 0.47 -7.17
C GLU A 75 10.39 1.40 -6.01
N ARG A 76 9.78 2.59 -5.93
CA ARG A 76 9.99 3.53 -4.80
C ARG A 76 9.52 2.92 -3.49
N GLY A 77 8.36 2.26 -3.49
CA GLY A 77 7.83 1.55 -2.32
C GLY A 77 8.75 0.41 -1.88
N ARG A 78 9.27 -0.38 -2.82
CA ARG A 78 10.26 -1.44 -2.54
C ARG A 78 11.53 -0.88 -1.89
N GLY A 79 12.06 0.23 -2.43
CA GLY A 79 13.24 0.90 -1.89
C GLY A 79 13.05 1.40 -0.46
N ARG A 80 11.82 1.80 -0.07
CA ARG A 80 11.50 2.17 1.32
C ARG A 80 11.64 0.98 2.27
N ILE A 81 11.04 -0.16 1.95
CA ILE A 81 11.08 -1.37 2.79
C ILE A 81 12.52 -1.83 3.02
N THR A 82 13.35 -1.77 1.97
CA THR A 82 14.78 -2.10 2.08
C THR A 82 15.55 -1.13 2.98
N ARG A 83 15.16 0.15 3.02
CA ARG A 83 15.79 1.18 3.87
C ARG A 83 15.43 1.05 5.35
N GLU A 84 14.22 0.59 5.67
CA GLU A 84 13.79 0.35 7.06
C GLU A 84 14.35 -0.94 7.65
N SER A 85 14.85 -1.85 6.80
CA SER A 85 15.49 -3.11 7.22
C SER A 85 17.00 -2.98 7.50
N ARG A 86 17.54 -1.75 7.59
CA ARG A 86 18.97 -1.46 7.83
C ARG A 86 19.22 -0.77 9.16
#